data_AF-A0A7W9SUL4-F1
#
_entry.id   AF-A0A7W9SUL4-F1
#
_cell.length_a   1.000
_cell.length_b   1.000
_cell.length_c   1.000
_cell.angle_alpha   90.00
_cell.angle_beta   90.00
_cell.angle_gamma   90.00
#
_symmetry.space_group_name_H-M   'P 1'
#
loop_
_entity.id
_entity.type
_entity.pdbx_description
1 polymer ?
#
loop_
_entity_poly.entity_id
_entity_poly.type
_entity_poly.pdbx_seq_one_letter_code
_entity_poly.pdbx_strand_id
1 'polypeptide(L)'
;MKLLFCGYCHDIVRLFPERRTCHCGRSWGQYLEDNSTTIQTANTLSLGIANPDFWRAVEVYQESPEHFSPELSMRAWINPLTEEDVRYIRPEDTSLENAKSL
;
A
#
# COMPACT_ATOMS: atom_id res chain seq x y z
N MET A 1 -0.42 6.95 -3.55
CA MET A 1 0.44 6.16 -2.62
C MET A 1 0.02 4.69 -2.66
N LYS A 2 0.90 3.75 -2.27
CA LYS A 2 0.56 2.32 -2.16
C LYS A 2 0.59 1.83 -0.72
N LEU A 3 -0.42 1.05 -0.35
CA LEU A 3 -0.52 0.34 0.93
C LEU A 3 -0.53 -1.16 0.67
N LEU A 4 -0.07 -1.91 1.66
CA LEU A 4 -0.15 -3.37 1.71
C LEU A 4 -1.24 -3.76 2.71
N PHE A 5 -2.20 -4.56 2.28
CA PHE A 5 -3.14 -5.26 3.15
C PHE A 5 -2.68 -6.69 3.40
N CYS A 6 -2.54 -7.07 4.68
CA CYS A 6 -2.11 -8.40 5.07
C CYS A 6 -3.28 -9.39 5.09
N GLY A 7 -3.24 -10.42 4.24
CA GLY A 7 -4.27 -11.47 4.21
C GLY A 7 -4.28 -12.41 5.43
N TYR A 8 -3.38 -12.22 6.41
CA TYR A 8 -3.34 -13.04 7.63
C TYR A 8 -3.92 -12.34 8.86
N CYS A 9 -3.66 -11.05 9.02
CA CYS A 9 -4.08 -10.27 10.20
C CYS A 9 -4.92 -9.04 9.84
N HIS A 10 -5.12 -8.77 8.55
CA HIS A 10 -5.90 -7.64 8.02
C HIS A 10 -5.34 -6.26 8.34
N ASP A 11 -4.06 -6.21 8.75
CA ASP A 11 -3.33 -4.96 8.91
C ASP A 11 -3.12 -4.26 7.56
N ILE A 12 -3.16 -2.92 7.58
CA ILE A 12 -2.90 -2.06 6.43
C ILE A 12 -1.65 -1.25 6.71
N VAL A 13 -0.63 -1.47 5.90
CA VAL A 13 0.70 -0.88 6.09
C VAL A 13 1.03 0.03 4.91
N ARG A 14 1.38 1.28 5.18
CA ARG A 14 1.95 2.16 4.16
C ARG A 14 3.35 1.69 3.78
N LEU A 15 3.61 1.57 2.49
CA LEU A 15 4.93 1.19 1.97
C LEU A 15 5.85 2.42 1.83
N PHE A 16 7.15 2.18 2.00
CA PHE A 16 8.26 3.11 1.84
C PHE A 16 9.41 2.39 1.11
N PRO A 17 10.49 3.08 0.70
CA PRO A 17 11.68 2.42 0.18
C PRO A 17 12.28 1.41 1.17
N GLU A 18 12.17 1.69 2.48
CA GLU A 18 12.53 0.72 3.52
C GLU A 18 11.44 -0.34 3.69
N ARG A 19 11.85 -1.57 3.99
CA ARG A 19 10.94 -2.68 4.29
C ARG A 19 9.96 -2.31 5.40
N ARG A 20 8.66 -2.48 5.11
CA ARG A 20 7.57 -2.31 6.07
C ARG A 20 6.87 -3.64 6.27
N THR A 21 6.56 -3.95 7.51
CA THR A 21 5.98 -5.24 7.91
C THR A 21 4.70 -4.99 8.67
N CYS A 22 3.69 -5.83 8.44
CA CYS A 22 2.47 -5.84 9.26
C CYS A 22 2.76 -6.22 10.71
N HIS A 23 1.84 -5.90 11.62
CA HIS A 23 2.01 -6.15 13.05
C HIS A 23 2.16 -7.64 13.38
N CYS A 24 1.69 -8.57 12.53
CA CYS A 24 1.84 -10.01 12.75
C CYS A 24 3.17 -10.58 12.23
N GLY A 25 3.97 -9.77 11.52
CA GLY A 25 5.29 -10.15 11.01
C GLY A 25 5.27 -11.01 9.74
N ARG A 26 4.11 -11.49 9.28
CA ARG A 26 4.02 -12.48 8.18
C ARG A 26 4.06 -11.87 6.79
N SER A 27 3.65 -10.62 6.66
CA SER A 27 3.62 -9.90 5.40
C SER A 27 4.46 -8.64 5.47
N TRP A 28 5.20 -8.38 4.40
CA TRP A 28 6.00 -7.17 4.24
C TRP A 28 6.00 -6.70 2.80
N GLY A 29 6.34 -5.44 2.60
CA GLY A 29 6.57 -4.86 1.29
C GLY A 29 7.45 -3.61 1.36
N GLN A 30 7.87 -3.14 0.20
CA GLN A 30 8.59 -1.88 0.03
C GLN A 30 8.47 -1.36 -1.41
N TYR A 31 8.83 -0.10 -1.61
CA TYR A 31 9.11 0.42 -2.93
C TYR A 31 10.47 -0.08 -3.44
N LEU A 32 10.59 -0.24 -4.76
CA LEU A 32 11.86 -0.42 -5.43
C LEU A 32 12.54 0.93 -5.67
N GLU A 33 13.77 0.91 -6.19
CA GLU A 33 14.61 2.10 -6.40
C GLU A 33 13.97 3.15 -7.31
N ASP A 34 13.04 2.75 -8.18
CA ASP A 34 12.28 3.65 -9.06
C ASP A 34 11.23 4.50 -8.32
N ASN A 35 11.03 4.27 -7.02
CA ASN A 35 10.03 4.92 -6.16
C ASN A 35 8.59 4.85 -6.69
N SER A 36 8.31 3.93 -7.60
CA SER A 36 7.00 3.74 -8.21
C SER A 36 6.54 2.30 -8.05
N THR A 37 7.40 1.34 -8.41
CA THR A 37 7.13 -0.08 -8.31
C THR A 37 7.22 -0.54 -6.86
N THR A 38 6.31 -1.41 -6.45
CA THR A 38 6.36 -2.05 -5.14
C THR A 38 6.59 -3.54 -5.25
N ILE A 39 7.26 -4.10 -4.24
CA ILE A 39 7.39 -5.54 -4.04
C ILE A 39 6.77 -5.91 -2.70
N GLN A 40 6.02 -7.01 -2.64
CA GLN A 40 5.38 -7.48 -1.41
C GLN A 40 5.24 -9.00 -1.36
N THR A 41 5.11 -9.55 -0.15
CA THR A 41 4.90 -10.99 0.07
C THR A 41 3.59 -11.49 -0.53
N ALA A 42 3.53 -12.78 -0.88
CA ALA A 42 2.28 -13.47 -1.23
C ALA A 42 1.21 -13.38 -0.11
N ASN A 43 -0.06 -13.62 -0.50
CA ASN A 43 -1.24 -13.47 0.37
C ASN A 43 -1.42 -12.05 0.94
N THR A 44 -1.15 -11.05 0.10
CA THR A 44 -1.39 -9.63 0.37
C THR A 44 -2.20 -9.02 -0.76
N LEU A 45 -2.81 -7.86 -0.50
CA LEU A 45 -3.39 -7.01 -1.55
C LEU A 45 -2.68 -5.66 -1.55
N SER A 46 -2.32 -5.16 -2.73
CA SER A 46 -1.87 -3.77 -2.88
C SER A 46 -3.09 -2.85 -2.99
N LEU A 47 -3.10 -1.77 -2.22
CA LEU A 47 -4.14 -0.74 -2.25
C LEU A 47 -3.56 0.57 -2.77
N GLY A 48 -4.26 1.21 -3.70
CA GLY A 48 -4.00 2.57 -4.16
C GLY A 48 -4.91 3.57 -3.46
N ILE A 49 -4.37 4.76 -3.16
CA ILE A 49 -5.16 5.95 -2.79
C ILE A 49 -4.85 7.06 -3.80
N ALA A 50 -5.89 7.68 -4.35
CA ALA A 50 -5.79 8.77 -5.31
C ALA A 50 -5.43 10.08 -4.58
N ASN A 51 -4.24 10.61 -4.86
CA ASN A 51 -3.84 11.92 -4.36
C ASN A 51 -4.75 13.07 -4.88
N PRO A 52 -5.24 13.08 -6.14
CA PRO A 52 -6.12 14.14 -6.62
C PRO A 52 -7.42 14.26 -5.81
N ASP A 53 -7.99 13.13 -5.37
CA ASP A 53 -9.19 13.12 -4.54
C ASP A 53 -8.93 13.78 -3.18
N PHE A 54 -7.76 13.53 -2.59
CA PHE A 54 -7.40 14.19 -1.34
C PHE A 54 -7.26 15.69 -1.51
N TRP A 55 -6.66 16.16 -2.61
CA TRP A 55 -6.58 17.60 -2.89
C TRP A 55 -7.96 18.22 -3.02
N ARG A 56 -8.89 17.57 -3.73
CA ARG A 56 -10.28 18.04 -3.81
C ARG A 56 -10.95 18.08 -2.44
N ALA A 57 -10.76 17.05 -1.63
CA ALA A 57 -11.30 17.01 -0.26
C ALA A 57 -10.75 18.15 0.61
N VAL A 58 -9.46 18.49 0.46
CA VAL A 58 -8.82 19.62 1.18
C VAL A 58 -9.44 20.96 0.78
N GLU A 59 -9.65 21.21 -0.53
CA GLU A 59 -10.31 22.44 -1.01
C GLU A 59 -11.71 22.59 -0.40
N VAL A 60 -12.52 21.53 -0.48
CA VAL A 60 -13.89 21.51 0.06
C VAL A 60 -13.89 21.74 1.57
N TYR A 61 -12.97 21.11 2.30
CA TYR A 61 -12.85 21.32 3.75
C TYR A 61 -12.47 22.76 4.10
N GLN A 62 -11.57 23.39 3.34
CA GLN A 62 -11.15 24.77 3.57
C GLN A 62 -12.28 25.77 3.32
N GLU A 63 -13.14 25.51 2.34
CA GLU A 63 -14.31 26.33 2.03
C GLU A 63 -15.41 26.23 3.11
N SER A 64 -15.61 25.06 3.70
CA SER A 64 -16.73 24.81 4.63
C SER A 64 -16.45 23.66 5.62
N PRO A 65 -15.63 23.87 6.66
CA PRO A 65 -15.14 22.80 7.54
C PRO A 65 -16.23 22.15 8.41
N GLU A 66 -17.37 22.82 8.61
CA GLU A 66 -18.49 22.31 9.41
C GLU A 66 -19.57 21.57 8.59
N HIS A 67 -19.42 21.49 7.27
CA HIS A 67 -20.42 20.90 6.38
C HIS A 67 -19.96 19.58 5.77
N PHE A 68 -20.81 18.56 5.85
CA PHE A 68 -20.55 17.29 5.17
C PHE A 68 -20.77 17.44 3.65
N SER A 69 -19.80 16.93 2.88
CA SER A 69 -19.89 16.76 1.42
C SER A 69 -19.34 15.39 1.04
N PRO A 70 -19.95 14.66 0.08
CA PRO A 70 -19.35 13.46 -0.49
C PRO A 70 -17.96 13.69 -1.09
N GLU A 71 -17.65 14.91 -1.50
CA GLU A 71 -16.32 15.29 -2.02
C GLU A 71 -15.23 15.31 -0.93
N LEU A 72 -15.60 15.24 0.36
CA LEU A 72 -14.65 15.03 1.46
C LEU A 72 -14.12 13.59 1.51
N SER A 73 -14.67 12.69 0.67
CA SER A 73 -14.20 11.31 0.57
C SER A 73 -13.01 11.17 -0.38
N MET A 74 -12.15 10.20 -0.11
CA MET A 74 -11.04 9.81 -0.97
C MET A 74 -11.26 8.41 -1.51
N ARG A 75 -11.12 8.20 -2.82
CA ARG A 75 -11.19 6.84 -3.38
C ARG A 75 -9.94 6.05 -3.02
N ALA A 76 -10.17 4.81 -2.61
CA ALA A 76 -9.17 3.76 -2.54
C ALA A 76 -9.60 2.60 -3.45
N TRP A 77 -8.63 1.87 -4.00
CA TRP A 77 -8.87 0.70 -4.84
C TRP A 77 -7.85 -0.38 -4.56
N ILE A 78 -8.20 -1.63 -4.90
CA ILE A 78 -7.26 -2.74 -4.93
C ILE A 78 -6.57 -2.69 -6.29
N ASN A 79 -5.23 -2.67 -6.30
CA ASN A 79 -4.47 -2.81 -7.54
C ASN A 79 -4.62 -4.25 -8.06
N PRO A 80 -5.10 -4.45 -9.29
CA PRO A 80 -5.28 -5.78 -9.84
C PRO A 80 -3.94 -6.49 -10.04
N LEU A 81 -3.96 -7.82 -10.17
CA LEU A 81 -2.73 -8.59 -10.45
C LEU A 81 -2.11 -8.26 -11.81
N THR A 82 -2.85 -7.60 -12.69
CA THR A 82 -2.38 -7.10 -13.99
C THR A 82 -1.65 -5.76 -13.90
N GLU A 83 -1.64 -5.13 -12.72
CA GLU A 83 -0.94 -3.88 -12.50
C GLU A 83 0.58 -4.12 -12.51
N GLU A 84 1.29 -3.49 -13.44
CA GLU A 84 2.71 -3.77 -13.68
C GLU A 84 3.62 -3.24 -12.57
N ASP A 85 3.14 -2.24 -11.83
CA ASP A 85 3.88 -1.54 -10.77
C ASP A 85 3.68 -2.17 -9.36
N VAL A 86 3.11 -3.37 -9.31
CA VAL A 86 2.98 -4.21 -8.10
C VAL A 86 3.52 -5.61 -8.38
N ARG A 87 4.59 -5.98 -7.69
CA ARG A 87 5.22 -7.31 -7.80
C ARG A 87 5.03 -8.10 -6.53
N TYR A 88 4.82 -9.41 -6.68
CA TYR A 88 4.66 -10.34 -5.56
C TYR A 88 5.85 -11.30 -5.49
N ILE A 89 6.41 -11.41 -4.29
CA ILE A 89 7.44 -12.40 -3.98
C ILE A 89 6.74 -13.75 -3.88
N ARG A 90 7.28 -14.74 -4.58
CA ARG A 90 6.76 -16.09 -4.48
C ARG A 90 7.16 -16.68 -3.13
N PRO A 91 6.31 -17.50 -2.49
CA PRO A 91 6.63 -18.11 -1.20
C PRO A 91 8.02 -18.76 -1.14
N GLU A 92 8.44 -19.42 -2.22
CA GLU A 92 9.75 -20.06 -2.39
C GLU A 92 10.96 -19.10 -2.37
N ASP A 93 10.78 -17.84 -2.74
CA ASP A 93 11.85 -16.83 -2.79
C ASP A 93 12.08 -16.19 -1.39
N THR A 94 11.08 -16.28 -0.50
CA THR A 94 11.10 -15.67 0.84
C THR A 94 12.15 -16.29 1.77
N SER A 95 12.45 -17.58 1.61
CA SER A 95 13.46 -18.27 2.45
C SER A 95 14.90 -17.89 2.12
N LEU A 96 15.17 -17.41 0.90
CA LEU A 96 16.52 -17.06 0.45
C LEU A 96 16.95 -15.66 0.89
N GLU A 97 16.00 -14.74 1.09
CA GLU A 97 16.30 -13.38 1.57
C GLU A 97 16.54 -13.34 3.08
N ASN A 98 15.76 -14.08 3.88
CA ASN A 98 15.95 -14.11 5.34
C ASN A 98 17.30 -14.73 5.76
N ALA A 99 17.88 -15.58 4.91
CA ALA A 99 19.20 -16.17 5.13
C ALA A 99 20.37 -15.21 4.84
N LYS A 100 20.13 -14.11 4.12
CA LYS A 100 21.17 -13.12 3.76
C LYS A 100 21.24 -11.91 4.71
N SER A 101 20.30 -11.80 5.65
CA SER A 101 20.24 -10.72 6.64
C SER A 101 20.60 -11.17 8.06
N LEU A 102 21.19 -12.36 8.21
CA LEU A 102 21.74 -12.92 9.45
C LEU A 102 23.27 -12.99 9.38
#